data_AF-A0A534AP87-F1
#
_entry.id   AF-A0A534AP87-F1
#
_cell.length_a   1.000
_cell.length_b   1.000
_cell.length_c   1.000
_cell.angle_alpha   90.00
_cell.angle_beta   90.00
_cell.angle_gamma   90.00
#
_symmetry.space_group_name_H-M   'P 1'
#
loop_
_entity.id
_entity.type
_entity.pdbx_description
1 polymer ?
#
loop_
_entity_poly.entity_id
_entity_poly.type
_entity_poly.pdbx_seq_one_letter_code
_entity_poly.pdbx_strand_id
1 'polypeptide(L)' 'MSPPEHKIRVEVETSYLDEQSDPRESRYVFSYTITIRNEGKVPAR' A
#
# COMPACT_ATOMS: atom_id res chain seq x y z
N MET A 1 0.31 -1.00 -29.53
CA MET A 1 0.47 -2.03 -28.48
C MET A 1 -0.87 -2.26 -27.81
N SER A 2 -1.35 -3.50 -27.76
CA SER A 2 -2.58 -3.84 -27.04
C SER A 2 -2.36 -3.71 -25.52
N PRO A 3 -3.32 -3.16 -24.75
CA PRO A 3 -3.18 -3.12 -23.30
C PRO A 3 -3.15 -4.55 -22.73
N PRO A 4 -2.32 -4.81 -21.70
CA PRO A 4 -2.17 -6.13 -21.11
C PRO A 4 -3.49 -6.63 -20.53
N GLU A 5 -3.79 -7.91 -20.73
CA GLU A 5 -5.03 -8.52 -20.23
C GLU A 5 -5.08 -8.52 -18.70
N HIS A 6 -3.94 -8.75 -18.06
CA HIS A 6 -3.78 -8.72 -16.60
C HIS A 6 -2.84 -7.58 -16.21
N LYS A 7 -3.32 -6.66 -15.38
CA LYS A 7 -2.50 -5.57 -14.84
C LYS A 7 -3.04 -5.12 -13.49
N ILE A 8 -2.28 -5.37 -12.42
CA ILE A 8 -2.62 -4.89 -11.08
C ILE A 8 -1.60 -3.85 -10.67
N ARG A 9 -2.06 -2.67 -10.29
CA ARG A 9 -1.24 -1.63 -9.67
C ARG A 9 -1.48 -1.67 -8.17
N VAL A 10 -0.40 -1.70 -7.41
CA VAL A 10 -0.44 -1.61 -5.95
C VAL A 10 0.27 -0.32 -5.55
N GLU A 11 -0.46 0.51 -4.82
CA GLU A 11 0.03 1.76 -4.25
C GLU A 11 0.08 1.60 -2.73
N VAL A 12 1.14 2.09 -2.10
CA VAL A 12 1.33 1.99 -0.66
C VAL A 12 1.67 3.36 -0.12
N GLU A 13 0.88 3.80 0.85
CA GLU A 13 1.11 5.04 1.59
C GLU A 13 1.45 4.67 3.03
N THR A 14 2.64 5.05 3.49
CA THR A 14 3.07 4.81 4.86
C THR A 14 2.96 6.09 5.68
N SER A 15 2.65 5.94 6.97
CA SER A 15 2.54 7.07 7.88
C SER A 15 3.05 6.68 9.26
N TYR A 16 3.93 7.49 9.82
CA TYR A 16 4.42 7.32 11.17
C TYR A 16 3.35 7.71 12.19
N LEU A 17 3.19 6.91 13.24
CA LEU A 17 2.21 7.13 14.30
C LEU A 17 2.93 7.54 15.59
N ASP A 18 3.11 8.84 15.76
CA ASP A 18 3.76 9.43 16.94
C ASP A 18 3.08 8.99 18.24
N GLU A 19 1.75 9.05 18.31
CA GLU A 19 0.97 8.74 19.52
C GLU A 19 1.12 7.30 20.01
N GLN A 20 1.53 6.38 19.12
CA GLN A 20 1.72 4.96 19.44
C GLN A 20 3.21 4.59 19.62
N SER A 21 4.11 5.51 19.27
CA SER A 21 5.55 5.34 19.33
C SER A 21 6.14 5.84 20.65
N ASP A 22 7.25 5.25 21.08
CA ASP A 22 8.10 5.82 22.13
C ASP A 22 9.58 5.74 21.68
N PRO A 23 10.12 6.82 21.10
CA PRO A 23 11.50 6.85 20.63
C PRO A 23 12.55 6.60 21.72
N ARG A 24 12.24 6.91 22.99
CA ARG A 24 13.19 6.73 24.12
C ARG A 24 13.39 5.25 24.44
N GLU A 25 12.31 4.47 24.27
CA GLU A 25 12.31 3.01 24.36
C GLU A 25 12.62 2.35 23.01
N SER A 26 13.05 3.13 22.00
CA SER A 26 13.31 2.68 20.64
C SER A 26 12.12 1.97 19.96
N ARG A 27 10.88 2.36 20.31
CA ARG A 27 9.65 1.82 19.72
C ARG A 27 9.07 2.80 18.71
N TYR A 28 8.94 2.38 17.46
CA TYR A 28 8.41 3.20 16.37
C TYR A 28 7.30 2.47 15.62
N VAL A 29 6.12 3.07 15.57
CA VAL A 29 4.91 2.50 14.97
C VAL A 29 4.59 3.23 13.69
N PHE A 30 4.31 2.45 12.64
CA PHE A 30 3.90 2.97 11.34
C PHE A 30 2.61 2.29 10.92
N SER A 31 1.70 3.08 10.35
CA SER A 31 0.55 2.57 9.61
C SER A 31 0.86 2.55 8.12
N TYR A 32 0.14 1.70 7.40
CA TYR A 32 0.17 1.69 5.95
C TYR A 32 -1.24 1.57 5.38
N THR A 33 -1.50 2.29 4.30
CA THR A 33 -2.70 2.16 3.49
C THR A 33 -2.29 1.56 2.16
N ILE A 34 -2.83 0.38 1.84
CA ILE A 34 -2.58 -0.30 0.56
C ILE A 34 -3.80 -0.08 -0.34
N THR A 35 -3.56 0.50 -1.51
CA THR A 35 -4.56 0.64 -2.57
C THR A 35 -4.23 -0.31 -3.70
N ILE A 36 -5.13 -1.27 -3.96
CA ILE A 36 -5.00 -2.22 -5.07
C ILE A 36 -5.95 -1.78 -6.19
N ARG A 37 -5.39 -1.47 -7.36
CA ARG A 37 -6.14 -1.10 -8.56
C ARG A 37 -5.98 -2.19 -9.63
N ASN A 38 -7.10 -2.77 -10.05
CA ASN A 38 -7.11 -3.58 -11.27
C ASN A 38 -7.17 -2.66 -12.49
N GLU A 39 -6.05 -2.54 -13.20
CA GLU A 39 -5.93 -1.82 -14.48
C GLU A 39 -5.91 -2.79 -15.67
N GLY A 40 -6.17 -4.08 -15.42
CA GLY A 40 -6.30 -5.12 -16.43
C GLY A 40 -7.66 -5.08 -17.11
N LYS A 41 -7.77 -5.81 -18.22
CA LYS A 41 -9.02 -5.93 -18.96
C LYS A 41 -9.96 -6.99 -18.40
N VAL A 42 -9.41 -7.91 -17.60
CA VAL A 42 -10.19 -8.96 -16.96
C VAL A 42 -10.28 -8.73 -15.45
N PRO A 43 -11.41 -9.08 -14.82
CA PRO A 43 -11.52 -9.10 -13.36
C PRO A 43 -10.43 -9.98 -12.72
N ALA A 44 -9.90 -9.53 -11.59
CA ALA A 44 -8.95 -10.27 -10.76
C ALA A 44 -9.54 -10.42 -9.35
N ARG A 45 -9.17 -11.48 -8.64
CA ARG A 45 -9.65 -11.80 -7.28
C ARG A 45 -8.53 -12.33 -6.42
#